data_AF-A0A7V9FCZ9-F1
#
_entry.id   AF-A0A7V9FCZ9-F1
#
_cell.length_a   1.000
_cell.length_b   1.000
_cell.length_c   1.000
_cell.angle_alpha   90.00
_cell.angle_beta   90.00
_cell.angle_gamma   90.00
#
_symmetry.space_group_name_H-M   'P 1'
#
loop_
_entity.id
_entity.type
_entity.pdbx_description
1 polymer ?
#
loop_
_entity_poly.entity_id
_entity_poly.type
_entity_poly.pdbx_seq_one_letter_code
_entity_poly.pdbx_strand_id
1 'polypeptide(L)' 'MRASRLVSILLILQARGIVTAAELAEELEVSVRTIYRDLADLGAAGVPVYGERGEGGGYQLLDGYRT' A
#
# COMPACT_ATOMS: atom_id res chain seq x y z
N MET A 1 10.08 -10.16 8.10
CA MET A 1 10.10 -8.70 8.29
C MET A 1 9.64 -7.96 7.03
N ARG A 2 10.39 -7.93 5.90
CA ARG A 2 9.95 -7.21 4.67
C ARG A 2 8.82 -7.93 3.92
N ALA A 3 8.99 -9.21 3.58
CA ALA A 3 7.98 -9.97 2.84
C ALA A 3 6.61 -10.04 3.57
N SER A 4 6.64 -10.27 4.89
CA SER A 4 5.44 -10.24 5.72
C SER A 4 4.70 -8.90 5.66
N ARG A 5 5.43 -7.78 5.66
CA ARG A 5 4.84 -6.44 5.60
C ARG A 5 4.29 -6.11 4.21
N LEU A 6 4.93 -6.55 3.14
CA LEU A 6 4.40 -6.41 1.78
C LEU A 6 3.05 -7.12 1.64
N VAL A 7 2.92 -8.33 2.20
CA VAL A 7 1.64 -9.06 2.26
C VAL A 7 0.62 -8.29 3.10
N SER A 8 1.00 -7.76 4.27
CA SER A 8 0.08 -6.94 5.10
C SER A 8 -0.44 -5.71 4.35
N ILE A 9 0.42 -4.98 3.64
CA ILE A 9 0.03 -3.83 2.82
C ILE A 9 -1.01 -4.25 1.77
N LEU A 10 -0.76 -5.35 1.05
CA LEU A 10 -1.70 -5.86 0.04
C LEU A 10 -3.08 -6.15 0.64
N LEU A 11 -3.13 -6.84 1.78
CA LEU A 11 -4.38 -7.19 2.44
C LEU A 11 -5.14 -5.95 2.92
N ILE A 12 -4.44 -4.95 3.46
CA ILE A 12 -5.06 -3.68 3.88
C ILE A 12 -5.67 -2.96 2.68
N LEU A 13 -4.94 -2.85 1.57
CA LEU A 13 -5.43 -2.20 0.36
C LEU A 13 -6.62 -2.95 -0.26
N GLN A 14 -6.62 -4.29 -0.25
CA GLN A 14 -7.77 -5.08 -0.71
C GLN A 14 -9.02 -4.88 0.18
N ALA A 15 -8.83 -4.77 1.50
CA ALA A 15 -9.93 -4.67 2.44
C ALA A 15 -10.56 -3.27 2.52
N ARG A 16 -9.76 -2.21 2.39
CA ARG A 16 -10.19 -0.82 2.59
C ARG A 16 -10.30 0.00 1.31
N GLY A 17 -9.75 -0.49 0.20
CA GLY A 17 -9.67 0.25 -1.05
C GLY A 17 -8.59 1.33 -0.97
N ILE A 18 -9.00 2.59 -0.73
CA ILE A 18 -8.10 3.75 -0.70
C ILE A 18 -7.57 3.95 0.73
N VAL A 19 -6.25 3.93 0.90
CA VAL A 19 -5.57 4.12 2.18
C VAL A 19 -4.32 4.97 1.99
N THR A 20 -4.12 5.99 2.82
CA THR A 20 -2.93 6.85 2.75
C THR A 20 -1.66 6.13 3.24
N ALA A 21 -0.50 6.63 2.81
CA ALA A 21 0.77 6.11 3.34
C ALA A 21 0.96 6.41 4.84
N ALA A 22 0.28 7.43 5.38
CA ALA A 22 0.31 7.75 6.81
C ALA A 22 -0.47 6.71 7.62
N GLU A 23 -1.68 6.34 7.18
CA GLU A 23 -2.49 5.29 7.82
C GLU A 23 -1.79 3.93 7.77
N LEU A 24 -1.21 3.56 6.62
CA LEU A 24 -0.40 2.34 6.50
C LEU A 24 0.82 2.37 7.44
N ALA A 25 1.43 3.53 7.62
CA ALA A 25 2.60 3.68 8.50
C ALA A 25 2.23 3.52 9.97
N GLU A 26 1.11 4.12 10.39
CA GLU A 26 0.56 3.99 11.73
C GLU A 26 0.18 2.54 12.03
N GLU A 27 -0.58 1.89 11.15
CA GLU A 27 -1.07 0.53 11.37
C GLU A 27 0.02 -0.54 11.32
N LEU A 28 1.08 -0.32 10.53
CA LEU A 28 2.20 -1.25 10.43
C LEU A 28 3.38 -0.88 11.34
N GLU A 29 3.22 0.17 12.16
CA GLU A 29 4.23 0.68 13.10
C GLU A 29 5.60 0.96 12.43
N VAL A 30 5.56 1.60 11.25
CA VAL A 30 6.76 1.97 10.49
C VAL A 30 6.72 3.42 10.06
N SER A 31 7.83 3.94 9.56
CA SER A 31 7.84 5.28 8.97
C SER A 31 7.08 5.32 7.64
N VAL A 32 6.50 6.48 7.31
CA VAL A 32 5.91 6.76 5.98
C VAL A 32 6.93 6.51 4.85
N ARG A 33 8.21 6.80 5.08
CA ARG A 33 9.29 6.51 4.11
C ARG A 33 9.43 5.01 3.85
N THR A 34 9.24 4.17 4.87
CA THR A 34 9.23 2.71 4.72
C THR A 34 8.05 2.29 3.86
N ILE A 35 6.86 2.86 4.07
CA ILE A 35 5.68 2.59 3.24
C ILE A 35 5.93 2.96 1.79
N TYR A 36 6.47 4.14 1.48
CA TYR A 36 6.80 4.50 0.09
C TYR A 36 7.77 3.51 -0.57
N ARG A 37 8.79 3.04 0.18
CA ARG A 37 9.72 2.04 -0.34
C ARG A 37 9.03 0.71 -0.62
N ASP A 38 8.18 0.27 0.30
CA ASP A 38 7.47 -1.00 0.18
C ASP A 38 6.40 -0.97 -0.93
N LEU A 39 5.73 0.17 -1.12
CA LEU A 39 4.81 0.40 -2.25
C LEU A 39 5.56 0.35 -3.60
N ALA A 40 6.77 0.93 -3.66
CA ALA A 40 7.62 0.82 -4.84
C ALA A 40 8.07 -0.63 -5.09
N ASP A 41 8.39 -1.39 -4.04
CA ASP A 41 8.72 -2.82 -4.16
C ASP A 41 7.53 -3.63 -4.70
N LEU A 42 6.31 -3.36 -4.23
CA LEU A 42 5.10 -4.00 -4.73
C LEU A 42 4.91 -3.72 -6.22
N GLY A 43 5.06 -2.45 -6.65
CA GLY A 43 5.02 -2.08 -8.06
C GLY A 43 6.09 -2.78 -8.89
N ALA A 44 7.33 -2.85 -8.38
CA ALA A 44 8.41 -3.58 -9.04
C ALA A 44 8.17 -5.10 -9.12
N ALA A 45 7.39 -5.66 -8.21
CA ALA A 45 6.95 -7.05 -8.22
C ALA A 45 5.71 -7.31 -9.11
N GLY A 46 5.21 -6.29 -9.83
CA GLY A 46 4.07 -6.42 -10.74
C GLY A 46 2.70 -6.25 -10.07
N VAL A 47 2.66 -5.85 -8.80
CA VAL A 47 1.39 -5.53 -8.13
C VAL A 47 0.89 -4.16 -8.62
N PRO A 48 -0.36 -4.06 -9.10
CA PRO A 48 -0.91 -2.83 -9.66
C PRO A 48 -1.39 -1.88 -8.56
N VAL A 49 -0.46 -1.35 -7.76
CA VAL A 49 -0.75 -0.30 -6.77
C VAL A 49 -0.79 1.06 -7.45
N TYR A 50 -1.89 1.77 -7.30
CA TYR A 50 -2.08 3.14 -7.78
C TYR A 50 -2.07 4.12 -6.60
N GLY A 51 -1.47 5.30 -6.79
CA GLY A 51 -1.44 6.36 -5.79
C GLY A 51 -2.01 7.64 -6.35
N GLU A 52 -3.02 8.19 -5.71
CA GLU A 52 -3.64 9.48 -6.05
C GLU A 52 -3.24 10.55 -5.02
N ARG A 53 -2.89 11.74 -5.49
CA ARG A 53 -2.51 12.87 -4.64
C ARG A 53 -3.71 13.81 -4.47
N GLY A 54 -3.92 14.32 -3.26
CA GLY A 54 -4.95 15.32 -2.98
C GLY A 54 -5.80 14.98 -1.76
N GLU A 55 -6.80 15.81 -1.49
CA GLU A 55 -7.81 15.55 -0.47
C GLU A 55 -8.64 14.33 -0.87
N GLY A 56 -8.71 13.31 0.00
CA GLY A 56 -9.30 12.00 -0.32
C GLY A 56 -8.40 11.08 -1.18
N GLY A 57 -7.18 11.51 -1.50
CA GLY A 57 -6.20 10.69 -2.19
C GLY A 57 -5.55 9.64 -1.29
N GLY A 58 -4.94 8.63 -1.89
CA GLY A 58 -4.30 7.53 -1.17
C GLY A 58 -3.78 6.47 -2.13
N TYR A 59 -3.38 5.34 -1.57
CA TYR A 59 -2.98 4.16 -2.30
C TYR A 59 -4.14 3.17 -2.36
N GLN A 60 -4.30 2.55 -3.51
CA GLN A 60 -5.29 1.50 -3.75
C GLN A 60 -4.74 0.48 -4.75
N LEU A 61 -5.35 -0.68 -4.80
CA LEU A 61 -5.13 -1.62 -5.90
C LEU A 61 -6.04 -1.23 -7.06
N LEU A 62 -5.53 -1.29 -8.30
CA LEU A 62 -6.39 -1.13 -9.48
C LEU A 62 -7.46 -2.23 -9.47
N ASP A 63 -8.70 -1.80 -9.72
CA ASP A 63 -9.92 -2.60 -9.58
C ASP A 63 -9.78 -4.00 -10.19
N GLY A 64 -10.13 -5.01 -9.39
CA GLY A 64 -10.14 -6.42 -9.82
C GLY A 64 -8.85 -7.21 -9.60
N TYR A 65 -7.77 -6.60 -9.06
CA TYR A 65 -6.58 -7.36 -8.69
C TYR A 65 -6.84 -8.27 -7.48
N ARG A 66 -7.10 -9.55 -7.76
CA ARG A 66 -7.07 -10.65 -6.79
C ARG A 66 -5.85 -11.50 -7.09
N THR A 67 -4.97 -11.64 -6.09
CA THR A 67 -3.86 -12.60 -6.08
C THR A 67 -4.36 -14.03 -5.99
#